data_AF-A0A2N6M129-F1
#
_entry.id   AF-A0A2N6M129-F1
#
_cell.length_a   1.000
_cell.length_b   1.000
_cell.length_c   1.000
_cell.angle_alpha   90.00
_cell.angle_beta   90.00
_cell.angle_gamma   90.00
#
_symmetry.space_group_name_H-M   'P 1'
#
loop_
_entity.id
_entity.type
_entity.pdbx_description
1 polymer ?
#
loop_
_entity_poly.entity_id
_entity_poly.type
_entity_poly.pdbx_seq_one_letter_code
_entity_poly.pdbx_strand_id
1 'polypeptide(L)'
;MTKNWALVIGINHYEFLEPLKYAKQDAQLMQNFLCNEIGFEQVFLFCDRSPKELEASTHPYRNNLLQFLQDFFEQPCLEPGDNFWFFFSGHGIGHANQDYIMLCDGNPQDVENTALPVNYIIEKLRSCGAGNIILIFDACRDQNKTFGEKFGRQTQQLAHQNGFINIFACSCDEYSYEIDALQQGVFTYALLEGLGNQGQCATLERLNQYLRFRVPQLVHQYKHPRQTPHIVVEPKAKSHLILLPKHATLDDISQLKISAFQAEADKNLELAEQLWMQANIMASTPDIDAITAMQRVARLQAEFLYSQTNIVLPTSSPEENIRLNLPLPTLEVTNTNNYQKQVNKTIEKLLKRNNISVFNPDLKNNKSNNIHNIKEQDTNLYSALEINYQPLEDLLAAGKWKQADRETLTLLLKAAGREKEGWLNIQSINQLPCIDLCTIDQLWLKYSNERFGLSVQKGIWESVGAQGDNDYEIWCKFCDHVGWRVNNNWLFYSDLTFTSDAPKGHFPAAGVIHLLTQWRGWAIGSFSCVVGFSALASKMETCD
;
A
#
# COMPACT_ATOMS: atom_id res chain seq x y z
N MET A 1 -1.95 21.87 -10.12
CA MET A 1 -1.72 21.47 -8.72
C MET A 1 -2.84 20.52 -8.36
N THR A 2 -2.51 19.43 -7.66
CA THR A 2 -3.44 18.41 -7.22
C THR A 2 -4.38 18.98 -6.16
N LYS A 3 -5.70 18.81 -6.30
CA LYS A 3 -6.69 19.23 -5.30
C LYS A 3 -6.95 18.09 -4.31
N ASN A 4 -7.15 18.45 -3.05
CA ASN A 4 -7.47 17.58 -1.93
C ASN A 4 -8.73 18.09 -1.23
N TRP A 5 -9.85 17.41 -1.47
CA TRP A 5 -11.14 17.77 -0.90
C TRP A 5 -11.61 16.73 0.12
N ALA A 6 -12.44 17.13 1.08
CA ALA A 6 -12.98 16.20 2.05
C ALA A 6 -14.42 16.50 2.47
N LEU A 7 -15.17 15.45 2.78
CA LEU A 7 -16.45 15.49 3.48
C LEU A 7 -16.29 14.81 4.84
N VAL A 8 -16.51 15.56 5.91
CA VAL A 8 -16.28 15.14 7.30
C VAL A 8 -17.59 15.23 8.06
N ILE A 9 -18.00 14.14 8.69
CA ILE A 9 -19.28 14.00 9.38
C ILE A 9 -19.04 13.47 10.80
N GLY A 10 -19.63 14.13 11.79
CA GLY A 10 -19.53 13.72 13.20
C GLY A 10 -20.80 14.04 13.97
N ILE A 11 -21.43 13.02 14.55
CA ILE A 11 -22.78 13.15 15.14
C ILE A 11 -22.76 12.60 16.57
N ASN A 12 -23.03 13.47 17.55
CA ASN A 12 -23.21 13.05 18.94
C ASN A 12 -24.68 12.82 19.28
N HIS A 13 -25.57 13.70 18.81
CA HIS A 13 -26.98 13.70 19.22
C HIS A 13 -27.84 13.04 18.15
N TYR A 14 -28.58 12.02 18.56
CA TYR A 14 -29.52 11.28 17.73
C TYR A 14 -30.92 11.36 18.34
N GLU A 15 -31.95 11.39 17.49
CA GLU A 15 -33.35 11.43 17.93
C GLU A 15 -33.84 10.06 18.43
N PHE A 16 -33.34 8.97 17.84
CA PHE A 16 -33.81 7.61 18.08
C PHE A 16 -32.72 6.62 18.52
N LEU A 17 -31.48 7.09 18.73
CA LEU A 17 -30.34 6.27 19.14
C LEU A 17 -29.66 6.87 20.36
N GLU A 18 -28.86 6.05 21.06
CA GLU A 18 -28.05 6.51 22.18
C GLU A 18 -27.04 7.57 21.73
N PRO A 19 -26.89 8.68 22.48
CA PRO A 19 -25.96 9.74 22.12
C PRO A 19 -24.50 9.30 22.29
N LEU A 20 -23.64 9.83 21.44
CA LEU A 20 -22.18 9.69 21.54
C LEU A 20 -21.56 10.93 22.21
N LYS A 21 -20.35 10.83 22.75
CA LYS A 21 -19.71 11.93 23.48
C LYS A 21 -18.79 12.77 22.60
N TYR A 22 -18.05 12.15 21.71
CA TYR A 22 -16.88 12.73 21.03
C TYR A 22 -16.88 12.58 19.51
N ALA A 23 -17.84 11.89 18.89
CA ALA A 23 -17.94 11.81 17.43
C ALA A 23 -17.97 13.18 16.72
N LYS A 24 -18.66 14.17 17.29
CA LYS A 24 -18.60 15.56 16.84
C LYS A 24 -17.18 16.15 16.97
N GLN A 25 -16.51 15.91 18.10
CA GLN A 25 -15.17 16.42 18.36
C GLN A 25 -14.16 15.77 17.40
N ASP A 26 -14.28 14.48 17.15
CA ASP A 26 -13.50 13.72 16.17
C ASP A 26 -13.57 14.37 14.78
N ALA A 27 -14.77 14.70 14.31
CA ALA A 27 -14.97 15.39 13.03
C ALA A 27 -14.37 16.80 13.02
N GLN A 28 -14.50 17.58 14.10
CA GLN A 28 -13.91 18.92 14.19
C GLN A 28 -12.37 18.87 14.20
N LEU A 29 -11.78 17.90 14.89
CA LEU A 29 -10.34 17.69 14.89
C LEU A 29 -9.83 17.21 13.53
N MET A 30 -10.56 16.31 12.88
CA MET A 30 -10.26 15.88 11.51
C MET A 30 -10.31 17.06 10.52
N GLN A 31 -11.36 17.89 10.57
CA GLN A 31 -11.44 19.09 9.74
C GLN A 31 -10.23 20.02 9.97
N ASN A 32 -9.94 20.33 11.24
CA ASN A 32 -8.83 21.21 11.59
C ASN A 32 -7.48 20.65 11.11
N PHE A 33 -7.27 19.34 11.24
CA PHE A 33 -6.07 18.66 10.76
C PHE A 33 -5.94 18.78 9.23
N LEU A 34 -7.00 18.44 8.49
CA LEU A 34 -7.01 18.49 7.03
C LEU A 34 -6.78 19.92 6.51
N CYS A 35 -7.46 20.92 7.07
CA CYS A 35 -7.31 22.31 6.65
C CYS A 35 -5.94 22.90 7.02
N ASN A 36 -5.51 22.75 8.28
CA ASN A 36 -4.40 23.52 8.83
C ASN A 36 -3.05 22.80 8.75
N GLU A 37 -3.04 21.47 8.88
CA GLU A 37 -1.79 20.69 8.90
C GLU A 37 -1.47 20.04 7.56
N ILE A 38 -2.49 19.65 6.80
CA ILE A 38 -2.31 19.00 5.49
C ILE A 38 -2.49 19.98 4.34
N GLY A 39 -3.39 20.95 4.47
CA GLY A 39 -3.65 21.97 3.45
C GLY A 39 -4.70 21.55 2.41
N PHE A 40 -5.73 20.80 2.82
CA PHE A 40 -6.88 20.51 1.97
C PHE A 40 -7.60 21.81 1.58
N GLU A 41 -7.83 22.02 0.29
CA GLU A 41 -8.41 23.26 -0.23
C GLU A 41 -9.87 23.41 0.16
N GLN A 42 -10.59 22.30 0.33
CA GLN A 42 -12.01 22.32 0.65
C GLN A 42 -12.40 21.15 1.57
N VAL A 43 -12.93 21.48 2.75
CA VAL A 43 -13.40 20.50 3.73
C VAL A 43 -14.82 20.85 4.19
N PHE A 44 -15.78 20.03 3.78
CA PHE A 44 -17.18 20.14 4.19
C PHE A 44 -17.38 19.46 5.54
N LEU A 45 -17.96 20.15 6.51
CA LEU A 45 -18.24 19.61 7.85
C LEU A 45 -19.74 19.52 8.10
N PHE A 46 -20.22 18.32 8.44
CA PHE A 46 -21.58 18.07 8.94
C PHE A 46 -21.53 17.62 10.39
N CYS A 47 -22.10 18.41 11.31
CA CYS A 47 -22.12 18.07 12.74
C CYS A 47 -23.26 18.78 13.50
N ASP A 48 -23.48 18.39 14.76
CA ASP A 48 -24.62 18.86 15.57
C ASP A 48 -24.72 20.38 15.78
N ARG A 49 -23.62 21.12 15.64
CA ARG A 49 -23.58 22.59 15.83
C ARG A 49 -23.57 23.37 14.51
N SER A 50 -23.68 22.70 13.37
CA SER A 50 -23.82 23.37 12.09
C SER A 50 -25.07 24.29 12.11
N PRO A 51 -24.98 25.54 11.64
CA PRO A 51 -26.11 26.46 11.73
C PRO A 51 -27.33 25.90 10.99
N LYS A 52 -28.50 25.99 11.63
CA LYS A 52 -29.80 25.60 11.03
C LYS A 52 -30.32 26.62 10.01
N GLU A 53 -29.70 27.80 9.97
CA GLU A 53 -30.22 29.01 9.30
C GLU A 53 -29.52 29.37 7.98
N LEU A 54 -28.59 28.53 7.49
CA LEU A 54 -27.95 28.71 6.18
C LEU A 54 -28.84 28.16 5.05
N GLU A 55 -28.78 28.77 3.86
CA GLU A 55 -29.50 28.36 2.64
C GLU A 55 -29.26 26.88 2.26
N ALA A 56 -28.15 26.29 2.72
CA ALA A 56 -27.91 24.85 2.78
C ALA A 56 -27.39 24.47 4.18
N SER A 57 -28.27 24.00 5.07
CA SER A 57 -27.88 23.61 6.43
C SER A 57 -26.97 22.38 6.40
N THR A 58 -25.81 22.47 7.05
CA THR A 58 -24.89 21.33 7.21
C THR A 58 -25.14 20.56 8.52
N HIS A 59 -26.31 20.73 9.13
CA HIS A 59 -26.73 19.87 10.24
C HIS A 59 -27.00 18.47 9.68
N PRO A 60 -26.58 17.37 10.34
CA PRO A 60 -26.46 16.05 9.72
C PRO A 60 -27.79 15.30 9.71
N TYR A 61 -28.85 15.95 9.21
CA TYR A 61 -30.11 15.31 8.84
C TYR A 61 -29.95 14.57 7.52
N ARG A 62 -30.73 13.50 7.33
CA ARG A 62 -30.77 12.76 6.08
C ARG A 62 -31.03 13.62 4.86
N ASN A 63 -32.04 14.48 4.92
CA ASN A 63 -32.39 15.31 3.78
C ASN A 63 -31.26 16.26 3.38
N ASN A 64 -30.60 16.89 4.36
CA ASN A 64 -29.52 17.84 4.11
C ASN A 64 -28.32 17.16 3.44
N LEU A 65 -27.90 16.00 3.95
CA LEU A 65 -26.78 15.27 3.37
C LEU A 65 -27.15 14.69 2.00
N LEU A 66 -28.37 14.18 1.82
CA LEU A 66 -28.84 13.67 0.53
C LEU A 66 -28.81 14.77 -0.54
N GLN A 67 -29.35 15.95 -0.22
CA GLN A 67 -29.36 17.10 -1.11
C GLN A 67 -27.92 17.53 -1.45
N PHE A 68 -27.04 17.64 -0.45
CA PHE A 68 -25.63 17.96 -0.69
C PHE A 68 -24.97 16.95 -1.63
N LEU A 69 -25.14 15.65 -1.40
CA LEU A 69 -24.56 14.60 -2.25
C LEU A 69 -25.14 14.61 -3.67
N GLN A 70 -26.38 15.05 -3.86
CA GLN A 70 -27.01 15.17 -5.17
C GLN A 70 -26.49 16.39 -5.93
N ASP A 71 -26.54 17.57 -5.31
CA ASP A 71 -26.21 18.84 -5.93
C ASP A 71 -24.69 18.95 -6.19
N PHE A 72 -23.87 18.53 -5.23
CA PHE A 72 -22.41 18.68 -5.32
C PHE A 72 -21.76 17.72 -6.31
N PHE A 73 -22.32 16.51 -6.48
CA PHE A 73 -21.78 15.46 -7.34
C PHE A 73 -22.61 15.25 -8.62
N GLU A 74 -23.47 16.21 -8.99
CA GLU A 74 -24.22 16.21 -10.24
C GLU A 74 -23.28 16.26 -11.47
N GLN A 75 -22.14 16.95 -11.34
CA GLN A 75 -21.09 17.04 -12.35
C GLN A 75 -19.73 16.69 -11.74
N PRO A 76 -18.79 16.12 -12.52
CA PRO A 76 -17.43 15.92 -12.05
C PRO A 76 -16.79 17.25 -11.62
N CYS A 77 -16.36 17.32 -10.37
CA CYS A 77 -15.79 18.51 -9.75
C CYS A 77 -14.26 18.39 -9.53
N LEU A 78 -13.72 17.19 -9.72
CA LEU A 78 -12.32 16.81 -9.56
C LEU A 78 -11.79 16.08 -10.80
N GLU A 79 -10.48 16.07 -10.93
CA GLU A 79 -9.75 15.40 -12.01
C GLU A 79 -9.11 14.07 -11.53
N PRO A 80 -8.71 13.15 -12.44
CA PRO A 80 -8.08 11.89 -12.05
C PRO A 80 -6.82 12.00 -11.20
N GLY A 81 -6.15 13.16 -11.18
CA GLY A 81 -5.02 13.42 -10.29
C GLY A 81 -5.42 13.79 -8.86
N ASP A 82 -6.65 14.26 -8.65
CA ASP A 82 -7.14 14.82 -7.39
C ASP A 82 -7.55 13.74 -6.37
N ASN A 83 -7.62 14.15 -5.10
CA ASN A 83 -7.94 13.30 -3.96
C ASN A 83 -9.23 13.74 -3.27
N PHE A 84 -10.06 12.78 -2.86
CA PHE A 84 -11.24 13.03 -2.04
C PHE A 84 -11.27 12.13 -0.80
N TRP A 85 -11.45 12.73 0.38
CA TRP A 85 -11.55 12.00 1.65
C TRP A 85 -12.97 12.09 2.22
N PHE A 86 -13.55 10.95 2.55
CA PHE A 86 -14.78 10.86 3.31
C PHE A 86 -14.47 10.37 4.72
N PHE A 87 -14.84 11.12 5.74
CA PHE A 87 -14.70 10.73 7.13
C PHE A 87 -16.06 10.76 7.82
N PHE A 88 -16.43 9.65 8.45
CA PHE A 88 -17.65 9.55 9.25
C PHE A 88 -17.32 9.01 10.65
N SER A 89 -17.74 9.74 11.69
CA SER A 89 -17.75 9.30 13.08
C SER A 89 -19.18 9.32 13.62
N GLY A 90 -19.69 8.16 14.02
CA GLY A 90 -21.10 8.02 14.40
C GLY A 90 -21.60 6.58 14.46
N HIS A 91 -22.93 6.42 14.48
CA HIS A 91 -23.58 5.12 14.42
C HIS A 91 -23.66 4.61 12.99
N GLY A 92 -23.30 3.34 12.80
CA GLY A 92 -23.47 2.61 11.54
C GLY A 92 -24.15 1.28 11.83
N ILE A 93 -25.07 0.87 10.94
CA ILE A 93 -25.91 -0.32 11.12
C ILE A 93 -25.92 -1.14 9.82
N GLY A 94 -25.87 -2.47 9.95
CA GLY A 94 -26.18 -3.38 8.85
C GLY A 94 -27.68 -3.69 8.85
N HIS A 95 -28.33 -3.60 7.68
CA HIS A 95 -29.73 -3.98 7.51
C HIS A 95 -29.94 -4.59 6.13
N ALA A 96 -30.62 -5.75 6.05
CA ALA A 96 -30.92 -6.43 4.79
C ALA A 96 -29.69 -6.64 3.87
N ASN A 97 -28.54 -7.07 4.42
CA ASN A 97 -27.25 -7.20 3.73
C ASN A 97 -26.68 -5.88 3.16
N GLN A 98 -27.14 -4.72 3.64
CA GLN A 98 -26.60 -3.42 3.30
C GLN A 98 -26.10 -2.67 4.52
N ASP A 99 -25.00 -1.95 4.36
CA ASP A 99 -24.44 -1.07 5.39
C ASP A 99 -25.02 0.34 5.25
N TYR A 100 -25.46 0.91 6.36
CA TYR A 100 -26.00 2.26 6.45
C TYR A 100 -25.25 3.08 7.49
N ILE A 101 -25.07 4.37 7.21
CA ILE A 101 -24.74 5.34 8.26
C ILE A 101 -26.03 5.92 8.84
N MET A 102 -26.09 6.04 10.16
CA MET A 102 -27.20 6.67 10.86
C MET A 102 -26.93 8.16 10.97
N LEU A 103 -27.89 8.95 10.52
CA LEU A 103 -27.89 10.42 10.62
C LEU A 103 -28.66 10.84 11.89
N CYS A 104 -28.69 12.12 12.24
CA CYS A 104 -29.26 12.52 13.55
C CYS A 104 -30.75 12.18 13.69
N ASP A 105 -31.47 12.12 12.57
CA ASP A 105 -32.88 11.70 12.42
C ASP A 105 -33.06 10.20 12.09
N GLY A 106 -31.99 9.41 12.10
CA GLY A 106 -32.01 7.99 11.78
C GLY A 106 -32.77 7.17 12.82
N ASN A 107 -33.79 6.44 12.39
CA ASN A 107 -34.62 5.56 13.22
C ASN A 107 -34.24 4.09 12.98
N PRO A 108 -33.73 3.36 14.00
CA PRO A 108 -33.38 1.94 13.85
C PRO A 108 -34.57 1.01 13.55
N GLN A 109 -35.81 1.47 13.72
CA GLN A 109 -37.01 0.73 13.30
C GLN A 109 -37.35 0.91 11.82
N ASP A 110 -36.78 1.92 11.15
CA ASP A 110 -37.08 2.28 9.77
C ASP A 110 -35.79 2.68 9.03
N VAL A 111 -34.81 1.77 9.05
CA VAL A 111 -33.45 2.02 8.54
C VAL A 111 -33.46 2.42 7.07
N GLU A 112 -34.23 1.72 6.23
CA GLU A 112 -34.25 1.95 4.78
C GLU A 112 -34.67 3.38 4.40
N ASN A 113 -35.59 3.98 5.15
CA ASN A 113 -36.13 5.31 4.84
C ASN A 113 -35.43 6.44 5.61
N THR A 114 -34.83 6.14 6.77
CA THR A 114 -34.28 7.17 7.67
C THR A 114 -32.75 7.16 7.80
N ALA A 115 -32.08 6.08 7.38
CA ALA A 115 -30.62 6.01 7.29
C ALA A 115 -30.15 6.28 5.85
N LEU A 116 -28.83 6.41 5.67
CA LEU A 116 -28.22 6.61 4.35
C LEU A 116 -27.36 5.39 3.97
N PRO A 117 -27.68 4.69 2.86
CA PRO A 117 -26.89 3.53 2.42
C PRO A 117 -25.46 3.93 2.07
N VAL A 118 -24.47 3.18 2.56
CA VAL A 118 -23.06 3.42 2.23
C VAL A 118 -22.81 3.26 0.73
N ASN A 119 -23.46 2.29 0.08
CA ASN A 119 -23.35 2.12 -1.37
C ASN A 119 -23.77 3.38 -2.15
N TYR A 120 -24.84 4.07 -1.72
CA TYR A 120 -25.27 5.31 -2.36
C TYR A 120 -24.22 6.42 -2.21
N ILE A 121 -23.61 6.55 -1.03
CA ILE A 121 -22.51 7.51 -0.80
C ILE A 121 -21.35 7.19 -1.74
N ILE A 122 -20.95 5.93 -1.81
CA ILE A 122 -19.87 5.45 -2.67
C ILE A 122 -20.14 5.78 -4.15
N GLU A 123 -21.36 5.55 -4.64
CA GLU A 123 -21.76 5.88 -6.01
C GLU A 123 -21.68 7.38 -6.31
N LYS A 124 -22.09 8.23 -5.36
CA LYS A 124 -21.98 9.70 -5.50
C LYS A 124 -20.54 10.19 -5.44
N LEU A 125 -19.73 9.63 -4.55
CA LEU A 125 -18.31 9.96 -4.50
C LEU A 125 -17.60 9.56 -5.79
N ARG A 126 -17.99 8.46 -6.44
CA ARG A 126 -17.42 8.08 -7.75
C ARG A 126 -17.68 9.13 -8.83
N SER A 127 -18.84 9.80 -8.83
CA SER A 127 -19.14 10.82 -9.85
C SER A 127 -18.35 12.12 -9.65
N CYS A 128 -17.58 12.28 -8.56
CA CYS A 128 -16.77 13.47 -8.33
C CYS A 128 -15.59 13.60 -9.30
N GLY A 129 -15.09 12.49 -9.87
CA GLY A 129 -13.97 12.48 -10.83
C GLY A 129 -12.56 12.34 -10.23
N ALA A 130 -12.43 12.30 -8.91
CA ALA A 130 -11.15 12.06 -8.23
C ALA A 130 -10.59 10.66 -8.54
N GLY A 131 -9.28 10.56 -8.78
CA GLY A 131 -8.62 9.26 -8.97
C GLY A 131 -8.41 8.49 -7.67
N ASN A 132 -8.30 9.20 -6.55
CA ASN A 132 -8.09 8.61 -5.23
C ASN A 132 -9.21 9.02 -4.28
N ILE A 133 -10.05 8.06 -3.91
CA ILE A 133 -11.13 8.24 -2.95
C ILE A 133 -10.84 7.35 -1.73
N ILE A 134 -10.79 7.98 -0.56
CA ILE A 134 -10.51 7.32 0.73
C ILE A 134 -11.73 7.47 1.63
N LEU A 135 -12.29 6.35 2.09
CA LEU A 135 -13.43 6.29 2.97
C LEU A 135 -12.98 5.85 4.36
N ILE A 136 -13.21 6.67 5.37
CA ILE A 136 -12.80 6.44 6.74
C ILE A 136 -14.06 6.37 7.61
N PHE A 137 -14.28 5.21 8.23
CA PHE A 137 -15.45 4.95 9.07
C PHE A 137 -15.02 4.68 10.53
N ASP A 138 -15.21 5.69 11.38
CA ASP A 138 -15.22 5.56 12.84
C ASP A 138 -16.65 5.24 13.34
N ALA A 139 -17.13 4.08 12.89
CA ALA A 139 -18.46 3.55 13.18
C ALA A 139 -18.38 2.17 13.88
N CYS A 140 -19.52 1.50 14.06
CA CYS A 140 -19.72 0.30 14.89
C CYS A 140 -19.68 0.58 16.39
N ARG A 141 -20.53 1.51 16.85
CA ARG A 141 -20.65 1.92 18.25
C ARG A 141 -21.88 1.33 18.94
N ASP A 142 -22.62 0.44 18.26
CA ASP A 142 -23.88 -0.10 18.77
C ASP A 142 -23.66 -1.31 19.70
N GLN A 143 -23.68 -1.05 21.01
CA GLN A 143 -23.60 -2.11 22.02
C GLN A 143 -24.92 -2.88 22.19
N ASN A 144 -26.03 -2.40 21.62
CA ASN A 144 -27.34 -3.02 21.75
C ASN A 144 -27.57 -4.04 20.62
N LYS A 145 -27.48 -5.33 20.96
CA LYS A 145 -27.75 -6.47 20.05
C LYS A 145 -29.19 -6.53 19.49
N THR A 146 -30.04 -5.55 19.80
CA THR A 146 -31.47 -5.59 19.52
C THR A 146 -31.83 -5.13 18.10
N PHE A 147 -30.99 -4.34 17.42
CA PHE A 147 -31.34 -3.74 16.15
C PHE A 147 -30.24 -3.96 15.09
N GLY A 148 -30.55 -4.76 14.07
CA GLY A 148 -29.74 -4.89 12.86
C GLY A 148 -28.56 -5.86 12.92
N GLU A 149 -27.94 -6.03 11.75
CA GLU A 149 -26.70 -6.75 11.52
C GLU A 149 -25.49 -5.84 11.79
N LYS A 150 -24.30 -6.43 11.94
CA LYS A 150 -23.07 -5.65 12.18
C LYS A 150 -22.65 -4.90 10.91
N PHE A 151 -22.37 -3.60 11.05
CA PHE A 151 -21.88 -2.72 9.99
C PHE A 151 -20.48 -3.12 9.49
N GLY A 152 -20.25 -2.97 8.20
CA GLY A 152 -18.94 -3.01 7.55
C GLY A 152 -18.72 -4.19 6.62
N ARG A 153 -19.53 -5.26 6.71
CA ARG A 153 -19.38 -6.46 5.87
C ARG A 153 -19.61 -6.15 4.38
N GLN A 154 -20.69 -5.44 4.06
CA GLN A 154 -21.01 -5.07 2.69
C GLN A 154 -19.98 -4.05 2.16
N THR A 155 -19.62 -3.06 2.97
CA THR A 155 -18.69 -1.99 2.60
C THR A 155 -17.30 -2.55 2.29
N GLN A 156 -16.86 -3.58 3.04
CA GLN A 156 -15.64 -4.31 2.72
C GLN A 156 -15.73 -5.03 1.36
N GLN A 157 -16.86 -5.65 1.03
CA GLN A 157 -17.07 -6.29 -0.28
C GLN A 157 -17.10 -5.27 -1.42
N LEU A 158 -17.77 -4.13 -1.22
CA LEU A 158 -17.83 -3.03 -2.18
C LEU A 158 -16.43 -2.42 -2.42
N ALA A 159 -15.56 -2.37 -1.42
CA ALA A 159 -14.18 -1.90 -1.56
C ALA A 159 -13.43 -2.71 -2.62
N HIS A 160 -13.52 -4.04 -2.54
CA HIS A 160 -12.86 -4.96 -3.47
C HIS A 160 -13.35 -4.83 -4.91
N GLN A 161 -14.62 -4.49 -5.10
CA GLN A 161 -15.22 -4.35 -6.43
C GLN A 161 -14.91 -3.00 -7.09
N ASN A 162 -14.71 -1.96 -6.29
CA ASN A 162 -14.80 -0.59 -6.77
C ASN A 162 -13.48 0.19 -6.74
N GLY A 163 -12.41 -0.39 -6.19
CA GLY A 163 -11.08 0.22 -6.18
C GLY A 163 -10.89 1.33 -5.15
N PHE A 164 -11.75 1.38 -4.13
CA PHE A 164 -11.73 2.36 -3.05
C PHE A 164 -10.85 1.90 -1.89
N ILE A 165 -10.23 2.88 -1.24
CA ILE A 165 -9.50 2.65 0.00
C ILE A 165 -10.47 2.86 1.14
N ASN A 166 -10.76 1.79 1.89
CA ASN A 166 -11.64 1.86 3.04
C ASN A 166 -10.86 1.62 4.33
N ILE A 167 -11.00 2.51 5.31
CA ILE A 167 -10.36 2.45 6.62
C ILE A 167 -11.47 2.36 7.67
N PHE A 168 -11.55 1.23 8.36
CA PHE A 168 -12.53 0.98 9.41
C PHE A 168 -11.87 1.06 10.79
N ALA A 169 -12.55 1.70 11.74
CA ALA A 169 -12.06 1.84 13.10
C ALA A 169 -11.93 0.52 13.87
N CYS A 170 -12.68 -0.50 13.48
CA CYS A 170 -12.67 -1.82 14.13
C CYS A 170 -13.00 -2.93 13.12
N SER A 171 -12.72 -4.18 13.51
CA SER A 171 -13.10 -5.35 12.71
C SER A 171 -14.60 -5.63 12.82
N CYS A 172 -15.17 -6.39 11.87
CA CYS A 172 -16.62 -6.66 11.78
C CYS A 172 -17.25 -7.29 13.04
N ASP A 173 -16.45 -7.79 14.00
CA ASP A 173 -16.92 -8.39 15.26
C ASP A 173 -16.55 -7.61 16.53
N GLU A 174 -15.94 -6.44 16.37
CA GLU A 174 -15.48 -5.57 17.44
C GLU A 174 -16.28 -4.24 17.44
N TYR A 175 -15.97 -3.35 18.37
CA TYR A 175 -16.61 -2.04 18.49
C TYR A 175 -15.56 -0.92 18.48
N SER A 176 -15.98 0.28 18.05
CA SER A 176 -15.19 1.50 18.23
C SER A 176 -15.55 2.18 19.55
N TYR A 177 -14.54 2.62 20.32
CA TYR A 177 -14.73 3.19 21.66
C TYR A 177 -14.37 4.67 21.74
N GLU A 178 -15.00 5.34 22.71
CA GLU A 178 -14.75 6.73 23.11
C GLU A 178 -14.03 6.75 24.46
N ILE A 179 -12.92 7.50 24.55
CA ILE A 179 -12.13 7.60 25.78
C ILE A 179 -12.25 9.00 26.37
N ASP A 180 -12.85 9.11 27.55
CA ASP A 180 -13.07 10.39 28.24
C ASP A 180 -11.75 11.15 28.53
N ALA A 181 -10.67 10.43 28.84
CA ALA A 181 -9.35 11.02 29.07
C ALA A 181 -8.69 11.62 27.81
N LEU A 182 -9.07 11.12 26.63
CA LEU A 182 -8.60 11.64 25.34
C LEU A 182 -9.58 12.68 24.76
N GLN A 183 -10.82 12.70 25.24
CA GLN A 183 -11.94 13.46 24.68
C GLN A 183 -12.17 13.18 23.18
N GLN A 184 -11.91 11.94 22.75
CA GLN A 184 -11.93 11.50 21.36
C GLN A 184 -12.29 10.02 21.25
N GLY A 185 -12.68 9.58 20.06
CA GLY A 185 -12.66 8.17 19.67
C GLY A 185 -11.23 7.62 19.62
N VAL A 186 -11.01 6.38 20.07
CA VAL A 186 -9.67 5.76 20.12
C VAL A 186 -9.03 5.72 18.74
N PHE A 187 -9.82 5.34 17.74
CA PHE A 187 -9.38 5.24 16.37
C PHE A 187 -9.04 6.63 15.80
N THR A 188 -9.93 7.61 15.95
CA THR A 188 -9.67 8.96 15.45
C THR A 188 -8.43 9.57 16.11
N TYR A 189 -8.22 9.37 17.41
CA TYR A 189 -6.99 9.80 18.08
C TYR A 189 -5.74 9.20 17.43
N ALA A 190 -5.69 7.86 17.28
CA ALA A 190 -4.55 7.17 16.68
C ALA A 190 -4.36 7.52 15.19
N LEU A 191 -5.45 7.79 14.46
CA LEU A 191 -5.42 8.22 13.06
C LEU A 191 -4.76 9.58 12.89
N LEU A 192 -5.17 10.57 13.70
CA LEU A 192 -4.57 11.90 13.67
C LEU A 192 -3.12 11.90 14.17
N GLU A 193 -2.81 11.08 15.19
CA GLU A 193 -1.45 10.88 15.68
C GLU A 193 -0.54 10.25 14.60
N GLY A 194 -1.04 9.22 13.91
CA GLY A 194 -0.35 8.51 12.84
C GLY A 194 -0.09 9.37 11.62
N LEU A 195 -1.09 10.12 11.16
CA LEU A 195 -0.99 11.04 10.02
C LEU A 195 -0.19 12.32 10.35
N GLY A 196 -0.25 12.76 11.60
CA GLY A 196 0.42 13.97 12.07
C GLY A 196 1.92 13.80 12.29
N ASN A 197 2.52 14.81 12.94
CA ASN A 197 3.97 14.88 13.13
C ASN A 197 4.56 13.76 14.02
N GLN A 198 3.73 13.04 14.78
CA GLN A 198 4.17 11.97 15.67
C GLN A 198 4.41 10.67 14.92
N GLY A 199 3.42 10.19 14.16
CA GLY A 199 3.56 8.98 13.35
C GLY A 199 4.15 9.20 11.96
N GLN A 200 3.99 10.41 11.41
CA GLN A 200 4.47 10.83 10.08
C GLN A 200 4.13 9.83 8.97
N CYS A 201 3.02 9.12 9.07
CA CYS A 201 2.64 8.07 8.14
C CYS A 201 2.29 8.68 6.77
N ALA A 202 3.25 8.65 5.85
CA ALA A 202 3.09 9.25 4.53
C ALA A 202 2.29 8.38 3.56
N THR A 203 2.29 7.06 3.77
CA THR A 203 1.64 6.08 2.88
C THR A 203 0.56 5.31 3.62
N LEU A 204 -0.34 4.71 2.84
CA LEU A 204 -1.41 3.87 3.38
C LEU A 204 -0.87 2.64 4.11
N GLU A 205 0.22 2.04 3.62
CA GLU A 205 0.91 0.93 4.30
C GLU A 205 1.44 1.35 5.67
N ARG A 206 2.18 2.46 5.76
CA ARG A 206 2.72 2.97 7.02
C ARG A 206 1.60 3.28 8.01
N LEU A 207 0.51 3.90 7.52
CA LEU A 207 -0.67 4.18 8.33
C LEU A 207 -1.34 2.89 8.84
N ASN A 208 -1.49 1.87 7.99
CA ASN A 208 -2.06 0.57 8.38
C ASN A 208 -1.24 -0.08 9.50
N GLN A 209 0.10 -0.09 9.37
CA GLN A 209 1.01 -0.64 10.38
C GLN A 209 0.89 0.12 11.70
N TYR A 210 0.86 1.45 11.63
CA TYR A 210 0.72 2.31 12.80
C TYR A 210 -0.59 2.05 13.55
N LEU A 211 -1.73 2.10 12.84
CA LEU A 211 -3.05 1.93 13.42
C LEU A 211 -3.24 0.53 14.04
N ARG A 212 -2.73 -0.52 13.38
CA ARG A 212 -2.79 -1.91 13.87
C ARG A 212 -2.06 -2.11 15.20
N PHE A 213 -1.08 -1.28 15.51
CA PHE A 213 -0.39 -1.31 16.80
C PHE A 213 -1.01 -0.33 17.80
N ARG A 214 -1.21 0.92 17.37
CA ARG A 214 -1.56 2.02 18.27
C ARG A 214 -2.97 1.92 18.83
N VAL A 215 -3.94 1.48 18.04
CA VAL A 215 -5.33 1.32 18.52
C VAL A 215 -5.44 0.22 19.58
N PRO A 216 -4.92 -1.02 19.36
CA PRO A 216 -4.86 -2.04 20.41
C PRO A 216 -4.12 -1.60 21.67
N GLN A 217 -3.03 -0.84 21.53
CA GLN A 217 -2.28 -0.31 22.66
C GLN A 217 -3.13 0.65 23.50
N LEU A 218 -3.84 1.60 22.87
CA LEU A 218 -4.69 2.57 23.55
C LEU A 218 -5.88 1.89 24.23
N VAL A 219 -6.59 0.97 23.55
CA VAL A 219 -7.71 0.27 24.21
C VAL A 219 -7.24 -0.56 25.40
N HIS A 220 -6.06 -1.18 25.33
CA HIS A 220 -5.48 -1.89 26.47
C HIS A 220 -5.15 -0.93 27.63
N GLN A 221 -4.50 0.20 27.34
CA GLN A 221 -4.14 1.22 28.32
C GLN A 221 -5.37 1.76 29.07
N TYR A 222 -6.48 1.97 28.36
CA TYR A 222 -7.72 2.50 28.94
C TYR A 222 -8.74 1.41 29.31
N LYS A 223 -8.33 0.14 29.33
CA LYS A 223 -9.12 -1.03 29.79
C LYS A 223 -10.43 -1.26 29.03
N HIS A 224 -10.44 -0.97 27.73
CA HIS A 224 -11.54 -1.33 26.83
C HIS A 224 -11.33 -2.73 26.22
N PRO A 225 -12.41 -3.38 25.73
CA PRO A 225 -12.28 -4.59 24.92
C PRO A 225 -11.49 -4.35 23.64
N ARG A 226 -11.13 -5.44 22.97
CA ARG A 226 -10.30 -5.40 21.76
C ARG A 226 -10.96 -4.56 20.66
N GLN A 227 -10.17 -3.66 20.09
CA GLN A 227 -10.48 -2.89 18.89
C GLN A 227 -9.28 -2.99 17.93
N THR A 228 -9.51 -3.53 16.75
CA THR A 228 -8.51 -3.80 15.72
C THR A 228 -8.95 -3.09 14.44
N PRO A 229 -8.30 -1.98 14.06
CA PRO A 229 -8.65 -1.26 12.85
C PRO A 229 -8.32 -2.10 11.62
N HIS A 230 -9.12 -1.91 10.57
CA HIS A 230 -9.01 -2.69 9.34
C HIS A 230 -8.97 -1.78 8.12
N ILE A 231 -7.96 -1.95 7.28
CA ILE A 231 -7.81 -1.21 6.02
C ILE A 231 -7.98 -2.18 4.86
N VAL A 232 -8.90 -1.84 3.97
CA VAL A 232 -9.15 -2.57 2.73
C VAL A 232 -8.60 -1.75 1.57
N VAL A 233 -7.63 -2.32 0.87
CA VAL A 233 -6.93 -1.69 -0.25
C VAL A 233 -7.03 -2.62 -1.46
N GLU A 234 -7.79 -2.20 -2.45
CA GLU A 234 -7.86 -2.86 -3.75
C GLU A 234 -7.77 -1.81 -4.86
N PRO A 235 -6.96 -2.01 -5.91
CA PRO A 235 -5.93 -3.04 -6.03
C PRO A 235 -4.78 -2.84 -5.04
N LYS A 236 -4.12 -3.94 -4.66
CA LYS A 236 -3.05 -3.94 -3.64
C LYS A 236 -1.91 -2.97 -3.95
N ALA A 237 -1.64 -2.70 -5.22
CA ALA A 237 -0.66 -1.69 -5.64
C ALA A 237 -0.93 -0.29 -5.06
N LYS A 238 -2.16 0.02 -4.63
CA LYS A 238 -2.50 1.26 -3.92
C LYS A 238 -2.03 1.30 -2.46
N SER A 239 -1.41 0.24 -1.92
CA SER A 239 -0.86 0.24 -0.55
C SER A 239 0.26 1.29 -0.37
N HIS A 240 1.02 1.54 -1.44
CA HIS A 240 2.10 2.52 -1.47
C HIS A 240 1.63 3.92 -1.90
N LEU A 241 0.31 4.15 -2.00
CA LEU A 241 -0.24 5.46 -2.29
C LEU A 241 0.25 6.47 -1.23
N ILE A 242 0.87 7.55 -1.69
CA ILE A 242 1.32 8.63 -0.81
C ILE A 242 0.12 9.50 -0.46
N LEU A 243 -0.29 9.43 0.81
CA LEU A 243 -1.36 10.21 1.40
C LEU A 243 -0.89 11.63 1.76
N LEU A 244 0.32 11.74 2.30
CA LEU A 244 0.87 12.98 2.86
C LEU A 244 2.25 13.28 2.28
N PRO A 245 2.36 14.10 1.21
CA PRO A 245 3.63 14.42 0.56
C PRO A 245 4.68 14.99 1.52
N LYS A 246 4.24 15.79 2.51
CA LYS A 246 5.12 16.41 3.52
C LYS A 246 5.91 15.42 4.38
N HIS A 247 5.44 14.17 4.49
CA HIS A 247 6.09 13.13 5.29
C HIS A 247 6.69 12.01 4.40
N ALA A 248 6.55 12.13 3.08
CA ALA A 248 6.99 11.13 2.13
C ALA A 248 8.52 11.12 2.01
N THR A 249 9.07 9.92 2.00
CA THR A 249 10.50 9.67 1.81
C THR A 249 10.78 9.26 0.37
N LEU A 250 12.06 9.24 -0.01
CA LEU A 250 12.48 8.71 -1.31
C LEU A 250 12.18 7.21 -1.46
N ASP A 251 12.12 6.46 -0.36
CA ASP A 251 11.71 5.05 -0.38
C ASP A 251 10.22 4.94 -0.69
N ASP A 252 9.37 5.76 -0.07
CA ASP A 252 7.92 5.78 -0.34
C ASP A 252 7.65 6.04 -1.85
N ILE A 253 8.36 7.02 -2.44
CA ILE A 253 8.26 7.31 -3.88
C ILE A 253 8.77 6.12 -4.72
N SER A 254 9.84 5.45 -4.29
CA SER A 254 10.38 4.29 -4.99
C SER A 254 9.43 3.09 -4.97
N GLN A 255 8.77 2.82 -3.84
CA GLN A 255 7.75 1.76 -3.74
C GLN A 255 6.50 2.07 -4.58
N LEU A 256 6.11 3.35 -4.64
CA LEU A 256 5.05 3.81 -5.52
C LEU A 256 5.38 3.55 -6.99
N LYS A 257 6.61 3.83 -7.43
CA LYS A 257 7.08 3.50 -8.80
C LYS A 257 7.08 2.00 -9.09
N ILE A 258 7.50 1.17 -8.12
CA ILE A 258 7.46 -0.29 -8.26
C ILE A 258 6.02 -0.75 -8.45
N SER A 259 5.09 -0.19 -7.68
CA SER A 259 3.66 -0.49 -7.78
C SER A 259 3.08 -0.07 -9.13
N ALA A 260 3.49 1.10 -9.64
CA ALA A 260 3.12 1.59 -10.97
C ALA A 260 3.61 0.67 -12.09
N PHE A 261 4.85 0.19 -11.99
CA PHE A 261 5.43 -0.77 -12.93
C PHE A 261 4.72 -2.13 -12.88
N GLN A 262 4.37 -2.62 -11.69
CA GLN A 262 3.60 -3.86 -11.53
C GLN A 262 2.21 -3.74 -12.16
N ALA A 263 1.51 -2.62 -11.90
CA ALA A 263 0.21 -2.34 -12.53
C ALA A 263 0.31 -2.34 -14.07
N GLU A 264 1.39 -1.80 -14.62
CA GLU A 264 1.66 -1.82 -16.06
C GLU A 264 1.88 -3.25 -16.57
N ALA A 265 2.69 -4.04 -15.87
CA ALA A 265 2.96 -5.45 -16.21
C ALA A 265 1.69 -6.31 -16.17
N ASP A 266 0.79 -6.03 -15.22
CA ASP A 266 -0.52 -6.64 -15.09
C ASP A 266 -1.55 -6.13 -16.13
N LYS A 267 -1.12 -5.23 -17.04
CA LYS A 267 -1.94 -4.56 -18.06
C LYS A 267 -3.08 -3.71 -17.49
N ASN A 268 -3.00 -3.34 -16.21
CA ASN A 268 -3.89 -2.36 -15.61
C ASN A 268 -3.36 -0.95 -15.91
N LEU A 269 -3.53 -0.53 -17.17
CA LEU A 269 -2.94 0.69 -17.70
C LEU A 269 -3.47 1.97 -17.03
N GLU A 270 -4.74 1.97 -16.60
CA GLU A 270 -5.35 3.11 -15.90
C GLU A 270 -4.71 3.30 -14.51
N LEU A 271 -4.56 2.21 -13.75
CA LEU A 271 -3.87 2.24 -12.46
C LEU A 271 -2.39 2.61 -12.61
N ALA A 272 -1.71 2.05 -13.62
CA ALA A 272 -0.31 2.38 -13.89
C ALA A 272 -0.12 3.88 -14.16
N GLU A 273 -0.98 4.45 -15.01
CA GLU A 273 -0.98 5.88 -15.31
C GLU A 273 -1.17 6.73 -14.05
N GLN A 274 -2.15 6.38 -13.21
CA GLN A 274 -2.43 7.07 -11.94
C GLN A 274 -1.20 7.05 -11.00
N LEU A 275 -0.62 5.87 -10.79
CA LEU A 275 0.52 5.71 -9.87
C LEU A 275 1.78 6.40 -10.41
N TRP A 276 2.05 6.34 -11.73
CA TRP A 276 3.17 7.06 -12.34
C TRP A 276 2.99 8.58 -12.27
N MET A 277 1.78 9.09 -12.49
CA MET A 277 1.47 10.50 -12.35
C MET A 277 1.73 10.97 -10.92
N GLN A 278 1.27 10.20 -9.93
CA GLN A 278 1.52 10.51 -8.54
C GLN A 278 3.03 10.49 -8.23
N ALA A 279 3.77 9.48 -8.66
CA ALA A 279 5.22 9.43 -8.47
C ALA A 279 5.94 10.66 -9.05
N ASN A 280 5.52 11.11 -10.24
CA ASN A 280 6.07 12.33 -10.87
C ASN A 280 5.72 13.61 -10.09
N ILE A 281 4.49 13.72 -9.54
CA ILE A 281 4.07 14.86 -8.71
C ILE A 281 4.88 14.91 -7.41
N MET A 282 5.19 13.74 -6.82
CA MET A 282 5.91 13.65 -5.54
C MET A 282 7.42 13.87 -5.68
N ALA A 283 7.98 13.74 -6.88
CA ALA A 283 9.39 14.00 -7.13
C ALA A 283 9.70 15.51 -7.06
N SER A 284 10.80 15.88 -6.38
CA SER A 284 11.22 17.29 -6.28
C SER A 284 11.65 17.91 -7.62
N THR A 285 11.88 17.07 -8.63
CA THR A 285 12.16 17.44 -10.02
C THR A 285 11.34 16.54 -10.94
N PRO A 286 11.00 16.97 -12.18
CA PRO A 286 10.34 16.12 -13.15
C PRO A 286 11.03 14.76 -13.26
N ASP A 287 10.28 13.70 -12.97
CA ASP A 287 10.82 12.37 -12.84
C ASP A 287 10.89 11.72 -14.23
N ILE A 288 12.09 11.65 -14.79
CA ILE A 288 12.31 11.19 -16.17
C ILE A 288 11.78 9.76 -16.36
N ASP A 289 11.94 8.90 -15.35
CA ASP A 289 11.45 7.52 -15.41
C ASP A 289 9.93 7.47 -15.44
N ALA A 290 9.28 8.23 -14.56
CA ALA A 290 7.83 8.32 -14.52
C ALA A 290 7.25 8.93 -15.80
N ILE A 291 7.88 9.98 -16.35
CA ILE A 291 7.49 10.60 -17.62
C ILE A 291 7.60 9.60 -18.77
N THR A 292 8.72 8.87 -18.86
CA THR A 292 8.95 7.86 -19.89
C THR A 292 7.95 6.71 -19.77
N ALA A 293 7.64 6.27 -18.55
CA ALA A 293 6.64 5.25 -18.29
C ALA A 293 5.22 5.72 -18.66
N MET A 294 4.84 6.96 -18.31
CA MET A 294 3.54 7.53 -18.70
C MET A 294 3.39 7.61 -20.22
N GLN A 295 4.44 7.96 -20.97
CA GLN A 295 4.43 7.93 -22.43
C GLN A 295 4.23 6.51 -22.98
N ARG A 296 4.87 5.51 -22.37
CA ARG A 296 4.71 4.10 -22.72
C ARG A 296 3.28 3.60 -22.44
N VAL A 297 2.72 3.92 -21.27
CA VAL A 297 1.33 3.59 -20.91
C VAL A 297 0.34 4.24 -21.88
N ALA A 298 0.51 5.53 -22.18
CA ALA A 298 -0.35 6.24 -23.14
C ALA A 298 -0.30 5.61 -24.54
N ARG A 299 0.89 5.15 -24.97
CA ARG A 299 1.03 4.40 -26.22
C ARG A 299 0.29 3.06 -26.18
N LEU A 300 0.47 2.27 -25.12
CA LEU A 300 -0.22 0.99 -24.95
C LEU A 300 -1.75 1.16 -24.93
N GLN A 301 -2.26 2.19 -24.27
CA GLN A 301 -3.69 2.54 -24.26
C GLN A 301 -4.17 2.91 -25.67
N ALA A 302 -3.41 3.72 -26.41
CA ALA A 302 -3.76 4.10 -27.78
C ALA A 302 -3.76 2.90 -28.75
N GLU A 303 -2.79 2.00 -28.63
CA GLU A 303 -2.70 0.75 -29.41
C GLU A 303 -3.88 -0.19 -29.08
N PHE A 304 -4.25 -0.29 -27.79
CA PHE A 304 -5.41 -1.07 -27.36
C PHE A 304 -6.73 -0.50 -27.91
N LEU A 305 -6.96 0.80 -27.78
CA LEU A 305 -8.15 1.47 -28.33
C LEU A 305 -8.27 1.29 -29.86
N TYR A 306 -7.15 1.32 -30.57
CA TYR A 306 -7.11 1.09 -32.01
C TYR A 306 -7.43 -0.38 -32.39
N SER A 307 -6.95 -1.33 -31.58
CA SER A 307 -7.27 -2.75 -31.79
C SER A 307 -8.76 -3.05 -31.61
N GLN A 308 -9.44 -2.35 -30.70
CA GLN A 308 -10.88 -2.52 -30.46
C GLN A 308 -11.75 -1.89 -31.55
N THR A 309 -11.34 -0.77 -32.15
CA THR A 309 -12.11 -0.10 -33.21
C THR A 309 -12.03 -0.81 -34.57
N ASN A 310 -11.03 -1.68 -34.78
CA ASN A 310 -10.83 -2.41 -36.03
C ASN A 310 -11.36 -3.85 -36.04
N ILE A 311 -12.01 -4.32 -34.97
CA ILE A 311 -12.75 -5.60 -34.98
C ILE A 311 -14.19 -5.31 -35.42
N VAL A 312 -14.42 -5.30 -36.73
CA VAL A 312 -15.77 -5.35 -37.33
C VAL A 312 -16.10 -6.83 -37.59
N LEU A 313 -17.12 -7.36 -36.89
CA LEU A 313 -17.72 -8.66 -37.19
C LEU A 313 -18.30 -8.66 -38.61
N PRO A 314 -17.99 -9.65 -39.48
CA PRO A 314 -18.67 -9.77 -40.76
C PRO A 314 -20.12 -10.20 -40.52
N THR A 315 -21.07 -9.33 -40.85
CA THR A 315 -22.48 -9.70 -40.96
C THR A 315 -22.68 -10.63 -42.15
N SER A 316 -23.31 -11.77 -41.89
CA SER A 316 -23.66 -12.82 -42.82
C SER A 316 -24.60 -12.36 -43.95
N SER A 317 -24.32 -12.77 -45.19
CA SER A 317 -25.35 -13.24 -46.14
C SER A 317 -24.72 -14.11 -47.26
N PRO A 318 -25.49 -15.01 -47.90
CA PRO A 318 -24.96 -16.25 -48.48
C PRO A 318 -24.73 -16.23 -50.01
N GLU A 319 -23.74 -17.04 -50.40
CA GLU A 319 -23.56 -17.80 -51.66
C GLU A 319 -23.70 -17.11 -53.04
N GLU A 320 -22.62 -17.15 -53.84
CA GLU A 320 -22.62 -17.86 -55.14
C GLU A 320 -21.21 -18.04 -55.74
N ASN A 321 -20.97 -19.21 -56.33
CA ASN A 321 -19.71 -19.70 -56.91
C ASN A 321 -19.43 -19.13 -58.32
N ILE A 322 -18.21 -18.64 -58.60
CA ILE A 322 -17.53 -18.80 -59.91
C ILE A 322 -16.01 -18.90 -59.71
N ARG A 323 -15.40 -19.97 -60.26
CA ARG A 323 -13.93 -20.14 -60.43
C ARG A 323 -13.46 -19.48 -61.74
N LEU A 324 -12.32 -18.76 -61.72
CA LEU A 324 -11.35 -18.63 -62.84
C LEU A 324 -10.00 -18.04 -62.34
N ASN A 325 -8.91 -18.44 -63.00
CA ASN A 325 -7.49 -18.41 -62.59
C ASN A 325 -6.76 -17.04 -62.53
N LEU A 326 -5.83 -16.93 -61.55
CA LEU A 326 -4.58 -16.11 -61.38
C LEU A 326 -4.66 -14.55 -61.45
N PRO A 327 -3.72 -13.77 -60.82
CA PRO A 327 -2.53 -14.11 -60.00
C PRO A 327 -2.56 -13.50 -58.56
N LEU A 328 -1.59 -13.89 -57.71
CA LEU A 328 -1.34 -13.28 -56.38
C LEU A 328 -1.28 -11.74 -56.47
N PRO A 329 -2.10 -10.99 -55.71
CA PRO A 329 -1.80 -9.61 -55.38
C PRO A 329 -0.80 -9.63 -54.22
N THR A 330 0.41 -9.15 -54.49
CA THR A 330 1.30 -8.57 -53.49
C THR A 330 0.49 -7.66 -52.58
N LEU A 331 0.32 -8.05 -51.32
CA LEU A 331 -0.13 -7.15 -50.26
C LEU A 331 0.98 -6.13 -50.05
N GLU A 332 0.92 -5.02 -50.77
CA GLU A 332 1.71 -3.84 -50.47
C GLU A 332 1.33 -3.32 -49.09
N VAL A 333 2.30 -3.39 -48.19
CA VAL A 333 2.30 -2.75 -46.87
C VAL A 333 2.13 -1.24 -47.05
N THR A 334 0.89 -0.74 -46.98
CA THR A 334 0.60 0.69 -47.15
C THR A 334 -0.16 1.35 -45.99
N ASN A 335 -0.47 0.65 -44.89
CA ASN A 335 -1.27 1.21 -43.79
C ASN A 335 -0.55 1.50 -42.45
N THR A 336 0.77 1.42 -42.39
CA THR A 336 1.54 1.78 -41.17
C THR A 336 1.56 3.27 -40.87
N ASN A 337 1.57 4.13 -41.89
CA ASN A 337 1.65 5.59 -41.72
C ASN A 337 0.34 6.20 -41.18
N ASN A 338 -0.83 5.67 -41.57
CA ASN A 338 -2.11 6.15 -41.06
C ASN A 338 -2.34 5.67 -39.61
N TYR A 339 -1.93 4.43 -39.32
CA TYR A 339 -1.89 3.88 -37.96
C TYR A 339 -1.01 4.71 -37.01
N GLN A 340 0.25 4.94 -37.38
CA GLN A 340 1.18 5.74 -36.57
C GLN A 340 0.67 7.17 -36.36
N LYS A 341 0.08 7.80 -37.39
CA LYS A 341 -0.45 9.16 -37.27
C LYS A 341 -1.64 9.24 -36.30
N GLN A 342 -2.50 8.22 -36.28
CA GLN A 342 -3.66 8.19 -35.39
C GLN A 342 -3.30 7.82 -33.95
N VAL A 343 -2.37 6.87 -33.77
CA VAL A 343 -1.77 6.55 -32.46
C VAL A 343 -1.06 7.77 -31.88
N ASN A 344 -0.24 8.47 -32.68
CA ASN A 344 0.47 9.68 -32.24
C ASN A 344 -0.49 10.80 -31.84
N LYS A 345 -1.61 10.99 -32.55
CA LYS A 345 -2.64 11.98 -32.18
C LYS A 345 -3.32 11.66 -30.85
N THR A 346 -3.56 10.39 -30.56
CA THR A 346 -4.13 9.93 -29.28
C THR A 346 -3.11 10.07 -28.15
N ILE A 347 -1.84 9.73 -28.41
CA ILE A 347 -0.73 9.95 -27.47
C ILE A 347 -0.61 11.43 -27.12
N GLU A 348 -0.60 12.34 -28.10
CA GLU A 348 -0.55 13.78 -27.85
C GLU A 348 -1.73 14.28 -27.01
N LYS A 349 -2.93 13.72 -27.20
CA LYS A 349 -4.12 14.07 -26.42
C LYS A 349 -4.00 13.61 -24.96
N LEU A 350 -3.52 12.38 -24.73
CA LEU A 350 -3.31 11.82 -23.39
C LEU A 350 -2.17 12.54 -22.66
N LEU A 351 -1.05 12.80 -23.33
CA LEU A 351 0.09 13.53 -22.75
C LEU A 351 -0.27 14.98 -22.41
N LYS A 352 -1.07 15.65 -23.26
CA LYS A 352 -1.60 17.00 -22.95
C LYS A 352 -2.55 16.99 -21.76
N ARG A 353 -3.40 15.96 -21.62
CA ARG A 353 -4.29 15.80 -20.47
C ARG A 353 -3.49 15.74 -19.15
N ASN A 354 -2.29 15.18 -19.19
CA ASN A 354 -1.44 14.97 -18.01
C ASN A 354 -0.31 16.00 -17.85
N ASN A 355 -0.31 17.11 -18.61
CA ASN A 355 0.69 18.17 -18.57
C ASN A 355 2.16 17.72 -18.77
N ILE A 356 2.41 16.69 -19.60
CA ILE A 356 3.75 16.15 -19.86
C ILE A 356 4.36 16.83 -21.10
N SER A 357 5.55 17.43 -20.98
CA SER A 357 6.29 18.00 -22.12
C SER A 357 7.05 16.90 -22.89
N VAL A 358 6.99 16.94 -24.22
CA VAL A 358 7.61 15.95 -25.10
C VAL A 358 9.13 16.14 -25.10
N PHE A 359 9.86 15.32 -24.35
CA PHE A 359 11.30 15.13 -24.54
C PHE A 359 11.52 14.05 -25.59
N ASN A 360 12.20 14.38 -26.69
CA ASN A 360 12.48 13.46 -27.79
C ASN A 360 13.99 13.26 -27.90
N PRO A 361 14.55 12.10 -27.49
CA PRO A 361 15.87 11.69 -27.94
C PRO A 361 15.81 10.37 -28.71
N ASP A 362 16.23 10.46 -29.98
CA ASP A 362 16.35 9.36 -30.93
C ASP A 362 17.16 8.17 -30.37
N LEU A 363 16.51 7.01 -30.22
CA LEU A 363 17.18 5.73 -29.97
C LEU A 363 17.93 5.26 -31.23
N LYS A 364 19.26 5.47 -31.25
CA LYS A 364 20.15 4.70 -32.12
C LYS A 364 20.62 3.42 -31.42
N ASN A 365 20.23 2.29 -32.02
CA ASN A 365 20.81 0.97 -31.81
C ASN A 365 22.34 1.01 -31.83
N ASN A 366 22.98 0.34 -30.87
CA ASN A 366 24.29 -0.26 -31.08
C ASN A 366 24.42 -1.55 -30.24
N LYS A 367 24.28 -2.69 -30.94
CA LYS A 367 24.96 -3.94 -30.57
C LYS A 367 26.45 -3.74 -30.84
N SER A 368 27.29 -4.13 -29.89
CA SER A 368 28.57 -4.76 -30.25
C SER A 368 29.14 -5.58 -29.11
N ASN A 369 29.64 -6.74 -29.50
CA ASN A 369 30.28 -7.79 -28.71
C ASN A 369 31.58 -7.29 -28.06
N ASN A 370 32.00 -7.96 -26.97
CA ASN A 370 33.35 -8.51 -26.91
C ASN A 370 33.49 -9.63 -25.86
N ILE A 371 34.00 -10.76 -26.34
CA ILE A 371 34.50 -11.91 -25.58
C ILE A 371 36.04 -11.80 -25.59
N HIS A 372 36.68 -11.91 -24.43
CA HIS A 372 37.91 -12.68 -24.16
C HIS A 372 38.27 -12.49 -22.67
N ASN A 373 38.10 -13.47 -21.76
CA ASN A 373 38.80 -14.75 -21.55
C ASN A 373 40.09 -14.61 -20.71
N ILE A 374 40.04 -14.94 -19.41
CA ILE A 374 41.15 -15.55 -18.64
C ILE A 374 40.55 -16.62 -17.70
N LYS A 375 41.18 -17.80 -17.74
CA LYS A 375 40.85 -19.05 -17.04
C LYS A 375 41.43 -19.12 -15.62
N GLU A 376 40.62 -19.75 -14.76
CA GLU A 376 40.91 -20.76 -13.72
C GLU A 376 41.93 -20.48 -12.59
N GLN A 377 41.40 -20.49 -11.35
CA GLN A 377 41.86 -21.44 -10.33
C GLN A 377 40.69 -21.85 -9.41
N ASP A 378 40.42 -23.15 -9.38
CA ASP A 378 39.39 -23.84 -8.61
C ASP A 378 39.58 -23.72 -7.09
N THR A 379 38.52 -23.29 -6.41
CA THR A 379 38.03 -23.94 -5.19
C THR A 379 36.51 -24.02 -5.29
N ASN A 380 36.00 -25.21 -5.57
CA ASN A 380 34.58 -25.54 -5.69
C ASN A 380 33.75 -24.95 -4.54
N LEU A 381 32.96 -23.92 -4.84
CA LEU A 381 31.88 -23.38 -4.01
C LEU A 381 30.54 -23.51 -4.76
N TYR A 382 30.34 -24.65 -5.42
CA TYR A 382 29.06 -25.01 -6.02
C TYR A 382 28.31 -25.90 -5.03
N SER A 383 27.18 -25.40 -4.52
CA SER A 383 26.24 -26.23 -3.78
C SER A 383 25.43 -27.13 -4.73
N ALA A 384 24.64 -28.05 -4.15
CA ALA A 384 23.82 -29.05 -4.83
C ALA A 384 22.79 -28.48 -5.85
N LEU A 385 22.69 -27.15 -5.99
CA LEU A 385 21.77 -26.41 -6.86
C LEU A 385 22.49 -25.47 -7.87
N GLU A 386 23.81 -25.58 -8.05
CA GLU A 386 24.60 -24.69 -8.93
C GLU A 386 24.45 -23.19 -8.57
N ILE A 387 24.36 -22.88 -7.28
CA ILE A 387 24.31 -21.49 -6.81
C ILE A 387 25.72 -20.90 -6.80
N ASN A 388 25.90 -19.77 -7.49
CA ASN A 388 27.18 -19.05 -7.54
C ASN A 388 27.27 -18.05 -6.38
N TYR A 389 28.18 -18.31 -5.44
CA TYR A 389 28.44 -17.46 -4.27
C TYR A 389 29.54 -16.41 -4.51
N GLN A 390 30.21 -16.43 -5.66
CA GLN A 390 31.29 -15.48 -5.98
C GLN A 390 30.84 -14.00 -5.86
N PRO A 391 29.63 -13.60 -6.30
CA PRO A 391 29.20 -12.21 -6.13
C PRO A 391 29.15 -11.78 -4.66
N LEU A 392 28.71 -12.66 -3.76
CA LEU A 392 28.68 -12.37 -2.33
C LEU A 392 30.11 -12.27 -1.78
N GLU A 393 31.00 -13.21 -2.14
CA GLU A 393 32.40 -13.17 -1.74
C GLU A 393 33.08 -11.86 -2.19
N ASP A 394 32.90 -11.45 -3.44
CA ASP A 394 33.50 -10.24 -4.00
C ASP A 394 33.00 -8.97 -3.29
N LEU A 395 31.69 -8.92 -2.98
CA LEU A 395 31.08 -7.79 -2.27
C LEU A 395 31.58 -7.70 -0.82
N LEU A 396 31.69 -8.83 -0.14
CA LEU A 396 32.21 -8.92 1.22
C LEU A 396 33.71 -8.57 1.27
N ALA A 397 34.51 -9.10 0.34
CA ALA A 397 35.93 -8.77 0.20
C ALA A 397 36.16 -7.28 -0.07
N ALA A 398 35.26 -6.65 -0.82
CA ALA A 398 35.30 -5.21 -1.11
C ALA A 398 34.72 -4.34 0.03
N GLY A 399 34.24 -4.93 1.13
CA GLY A 399 33.61 -4.20 2.25
C GLY A 399 32.31 -3.49 1.87
N LYS A 400 31.62 -3.94 0.81
CA LYS A 400 30.35 -3.36 0.33
C LYS A 400 29.17 -3.96 1.09
N TRP A 401 29.14 -3.75 2.40
CA TRP A 401 28.21 -4.41 3.35
C TRP A 401 26.74 -4.35 2.92
N LYS A 402 26.24 -3.17 2.49
CA LYS A 402 24.85 -3.01 2.04
C LYS A 402 24.49 -3.84 0.81
N GLN A 403 25.46 -4.02 -0.10
CA GLN A 403 25.26 -4.80 -1.32
C GLN A 403 25.38 -6.30 -1.01
N ALA A 404 26.37 -6.68 -0.19
CA ALA A 404 26.52 -8.05 0.29
C ALA A 404 25.29 -8.55 1.06
N ASP A 405 24.67 -7.68 1.87
CA ASP A 405 23.45 -7.98 2.60
C ASP A 405 22.25 -8.25 1.69
N ARG A 406 22.08 -7.43 0.64
CA ARG A 406 21.06 -7.65 -0.39
C ARG A 406 21.31 -8.92 -1.19
N GLU A 407 22.57 -9.19 -1.53
CA GLU A 407 22.95 -10.41 -2.26
C GLU A 407 22.71 -11.66 -1.41
N THR A 408 22.93 -11.58 -0.11
CA THR A 408 22.62 -12.66 0.84
C THR A 408 21.15 -13.06 0.78
N LEU A 409 20.23 -12.09 0.73
CA LEU A 409 18.80 -12.37 0.55
C LEU A 409 18.53 -13.05 -0.81
N THR A 410 19.12 -12.56 -1.90
CA THR A 410 18.99 -13.17 -3.24
C THR A 410 19.39 -14.64 -3.22
N LEU A 411 20.52 -14.96 -2.59
CA LEU A 411 21.04 -16.32 -2.49
C LEU A 411 20.14 -17.23 -1.64
N LEU A 412 19.63 -16.74 -0.50
CA LEU A 412 18.69 -17.48 0.34
C LEU A 412 17.37 -17.79 -0.39
N LEU A 413 16.86 -16.84 -1.17
CA LEU A 413 15.67 -17.05 -1.99
C LEU A 413 15.91 -18.08 -3.09
N LYS A 414 17.08 -18.04 -3.73
CA LYS A 414 17.48 -19.02 -4.74
C LYS A 414 17.62 -20.42 -4.15
N ALA A 415 18.25 -20.54 -2.98
CA ALA A 415 18.38 -21.81 -2.26
C ALA A 415 17.01 -22.39 -1.85
N ALA A 416 16.03 -21.53 -1.57
CA ALA A 416 14.66 -21.95 -1.27
C ALA A 416 13.78 -22.19 -2.51
N GLY A 417 14.24 -21.85 -3.72
CA GLY A 417 13.42 -21.86 -4.94
C GLY A 417 12.28 -20.85 -4.91
N ARG A 418 12.48 -19.70 -4.24
CA ARG A 418 11.46 -18.67 -3.98
C ARG A 418 11.80 -17.29 -4.54
N GLU A 419 12.57 -17.25 -5.62
CA GLU A 419 13.00 -16.00 -6.25
C GLU A 419 11.82 -15.16 -6.74
N LYS A 420 10.74 -15.81 -7.20
CA LYS A 420 9.52 -15.13 -7.69
C LYS A 420 8.70 -14.52 -6.56
N GLU A 421 8.66 -15.19 -5.42
CA GLU A 421 7.97 -14.73 -4.22
C GLU A 421 8.75 -13.59 -3.57
N GLY A 422 10.08 -13.69 -3.55
CA GLY A 422 10.96 -12.69 -2.98
C GLY A 422 10.91 -12.61 -1.45
N TRP A 423 10.42 -13.68 -0.81
CA TRP A 423 10.33 -13.84 0.64
C TRP A 423 10.48 -15.31 1.08
N LEU A 424 10.82 -15.53 2.35
CA LEU A 424 10.95 -16.85 2.97
C LEU A 424 9.86 -17.05 4.04
N ASN A 425 9.28 -18.25 4.09
CA ASN A 425 8.30 -18.68 5.08
C ASN A 425 8.90 -19.79 5.94
N ILE A 426 8.27 -20.15 7.06
CA ILE A 426 8.79 -21.19 7.98
C ILE A 426 9.08 -22.50 7.22
N GLN A 427 8.18 -22.92 6.33
CA GLN A 427 8.38 -24.15 5.57
C GLN A 427 9.62 -24.07 4.67
N SER A 428 9.82 -22.97 3.95
CA SER A 428 10.98 -22.78 3.09
C SER A 428 12.27 -22.63 3.89
N ILE A 429 12.23 -21.99 5.07
CA ILE A 429 13.39 -21.92 6.00
C ILE A 429 13.79 -23.32 6.44
N ASN A 430 12.83 -24.13 6.88
CA ASN A 430 13.09 -25.50 7.33
C ASN A 430 13.66 -26.39 6.20
N GLN A 431 13.30 -26.08 4.96
CA GLN A 431 13.75 -26.78 3.76
C GLN A 431 15.03 -26.23 3.15
N LEU A 432 15.60 -25.12 3.67
CA LEU A 432 16.86 -24.58 3.17
C LEU A 432 17.97 -25.63 3.25
N PRO A 433 18.76 -25.83 2.18
CA PRO A 433 19.87 -26.76 2.24
C PRO A 433 20.96 -26.24 3.18
N CYS A 434 21.43 -27.10 4.09
CA CYS A 434 22.44 -26.73 5.08
C CYS A 434 23.74 -26.24 4.44
N ILE A 435 24.13 -26.85 3.31
CA ILE A 435 25.32 -26.43 2.56
C ILE A 435 25.25 -24.94 2.18
N ASP A 436 24.09 -24.46 1.71
CA ASP A 436 23.92 -23.07 1.29
C ASP A 436 23.97 -22.10 2.48
N LEU A 437 23.31 -22.47 3.59
CA LEU A 437 23.33 -21.69 4.83
C LEU A 437 24.74 -21.60 5.41
N CYS A 438 25.45 -22.73 5.50
CA CYS A 438 26.82 -22.78 5.99
C CYS A 438 27.77 -21.99 5.08
N THR A 439 27.63 -22.08 3.75
CA THR A 439 28.45 -21.30 2.81
C THR A 439 28.25 -19.80 2.99
N ILE A 440 27.00 -19.34 3.08
CA ILE A 440 26.70 -17.92 3.33
C ILE A 440 27.31 -17.46 4.66
N ASP A 441 27.11 -18.23 5.72
CA ASP A 441 27.62 -17.90 7.05
C ASP A 441 29.16 -17.85 7.08
N GLN A 442 29.84 -18.82 6.48
CA GLN A 442 31.30 -18.86 6.39
C GLN A 442 31.88 -17.65 5.65
N LEU A 443 31.22 -17.21 4.58
CA LEU A 443 31.64 -16.00 3.85
C LEU A 443 31.50 -14.77 4.76
N TRP A 444 30.38 -14.60 5.45
CA TRP A 444 30.20 -13.49 6.39
C TRP A 444 31.23 -13.50 7.51
N LEU A 445 31.48 -14.66 8.13
CA LEU A 445 32.50 -14.81 9.18
C LEU A 445 33.90 -14.44 8.67
N LYS A 446 34.31 -15.00 7.53
CA LYS A 446 35.63 -14.81 6.92
C LYS A 446 35.94 -13.34 6.67
N TYR A 447 35.01 -12.61 6.07
CA TYR A 447 35.25 -11.23 5.63
C TYR A 447 34.90 -10.17 6.69
N SER A 448 34.18 -10.54 7.75
CA SER A 448 33.84 -9.64 8.86
C SER A 448 34.75 -9.77 10.08
N ASN A 449 35.79 -10.61 10.03
CA ASN A 449 36.57 -11.02 11.21
C ASN A 449 35.66 -11.59 12.32
N GLU A 450 34.78 -12.52 11.95
CA GLU A 450 33.86 -13.22 12.85
C GLU A 450 32.87 -12.30 13.62
N ARG A 451 32.66 -11.08 13.11
CA ARG A 451 31.73 -10.12 13.71
C ARG A 451 30.30 -10.29 13.22
N PHE A 452 30.13 -10.71 11.98
CA PHE A 452 28.87 -10.84 11.27
C PHE A 452 28.71 -12.26 10.76
N GLY A 453 27.46 -12.71 10.65
CA GLY A 453 27.12 -14.09 10.31
C GLY A 453 25.82 -14.51 10.99
N LEU A 454 25.14 -15.48 10.38
CA LEU A 454 23.96 -16.12 10.94
C LEU A 454 24.32 -16.87 12.24
N SER A 455 25.47 -17.54 12.31
CA SER A 455 25.98 -18.20 13.52
C SER A 455 26.21 -17.22 14.67
N VAL A 456 26.74 -16.02 14.35
CA VAL A 456 26.91 -14.94 15.32
C VAL A 456 25.55 -14.47 15.86
N GLN A 457 24.57 -14.28 14.98
CA GLN A 457 23.21 -13.91 15.38
C GLN A 457 22.55 -14.99 16.24
N LYS A 458 22.67 -16.26 15.88
CA LYS A 458 22.18 -17.41 16.68
C LYS A 458 22.78 -17.39 18.09
N GLY A 459 24.10 -17.21 18.23
CA GLY A 459 24.75 -17.16 19.55
C GLY A 459 24.25 -15.98 20.42
N ILE A 460 23.97 -14.82 19.81
CA ILE A 460 23.38 -13.68 20.52
C ILE A 460 21.96 -14.00 20.96
N TRP A 461 21.16 -14.61 20.08
CA TRP A 461 19.78 -15.02 20.36
C TRP A 461 19.69 -15.99 21.53
N GLU A 462 20.53 -17.02 21.55
CA GLU A 462 20.60 -17.98 22.66
C GLU A 462 21.04 -17.30 23.97
N SER A 463 22.02 -16.38 23.88
CA SER A 463 22.49 -15.64 25.06
C SER A 463 21.43 -14.73 25.67
N VAL A 464 20.58 -14.09 24.87
CA VAL A 464 19.49 -13.24 25.38
C VAL A 464 18.27 -14.07 25.80
N GLY A 465 18.04 -15.21 25.14
CA GLY A 465 16.98 -16.16 25.46
C GLY A 465 17.11 -16.79 26.84
N ALA A 466 18.35 -17.00 27.31
CA ALA A 466 18.62 -17.47 28.68
C ALA A 466 18.23 -16.48 29.80
N GLN A 467 17.85 -15.24 29.46
CA GLN A 467 17.61 -14.13 30.40
C GLN A 467 16.16 -13.60 30.39
N GLY A 468 15.21 -14.28 29.74
CA GLY A 468 13.82 -13.81 29.64
C GLY A 468 12.79 -14.93 29.61
N ASP A 469 11.60 -14.66 30.15
CA ASP A 469 10.48 -15.61 30.21
C ASP A 469 9.46 -15.42 29.06
N ASN A 470 9.64 -14.39 28.21
CA ASN A 470 8.72 -14.05 27.12
C ASN A 470 9.46 -13.75 25.81
N ASP A 471 9.04 -14.46 24.76
CA ASP A 471 9.49 -14.37 23.37
C ASP A 471 9.67 -12.93 22.84
N TYR A 472 8.71 -12.04 23.11
CA TYR A 472 8.79 -10.66 22.61
C TYR A 472 9.93 -9.86 23.28
N GLU A 473 10.18 -10.10 24.57
CA GLU A 473 11.24 -9.41 25.30
C GLU A 473 12.62 -9.91 24.86
N ILE A 474 12.75 -11.21 24.60
CA ILE A 474 13.96 -11.83 24.03
C ILE A 474 14.26 -11.21 22.67
N TRP A 475 13.25 -11.05 21.82
CA TRP A 475 13.37 -10.39 20.52
C TRP A 475 13.82 -8.94 20.62
N CYS A 476 13.21 -8.18 21.54
CA CYS A 476 13.60 -6.81 21.83
C CYS A 476 15.08 -6.70 22.24
N LYS A 477 15.53 -7.55 23.18
CA LYS A 477 16.92 -7.59 23.64
C LYS A 477 17.89 -8.00 22.54
N PHE A 478 17.53 -8.99 21.73
CA PHE A 478 18.31 -9.41 20.56
C PHE A 478 18.52 -8.23 19.61
N CYS A 479 17.44 -7.53 19.23
CA CYS A 479 17.50 -6.41 18.31
C CYS A 479 18.27 -5.21 18.85
N ASP A 480 18.28 -4.98 20.16
CA ASP A 480 19.17 -3.99 20.79
C ASP A 480 20.65 -4.40 20.65
N HIS A 481 20.99 -5.69 20.84
CA HIS A 481 22.36 -6.19 20.74
C HIS A 481 22.92 -6.12 19.32
N VAL A 482 22.12 -6.53 18.33
CA VAL A 482 22.55 -6.47 16.93
C VAL A 482 22.41 -5.08 16.33
N GLY A 483 21.88 -4.08 17.07
CA GLY A 483 21.82 -2.70 16.61
C GLY A 483 20.70 -2.41 15.61
N TRP A 484 19.63 -3.19 15.62
CA TRP A 484 18.43 -2.94 14.81
C TRP A 484 17.38 -2.10 15.56
N ARG A 485 17.59 -1.92 16.87
CA ARG A 485 16.81 -1.04 17.73
C ARG A 485 17.75 -0.19 18.58
N VAL A 486 17.47 1.11 18.67
CA VAL A 486 18.27 2.07 19.44
C VAL A 486 17.31 2.94 20.24
N ASN A 487 17.54 3.09 21.55
CA ASN A 487 16.68 3.86 22.46
C ASN A 487 15.19 3.45 22.39
N ASN A 488 14.91 2.14 22.30
CA ASN A 488 13.58 1.56 22.10
C ASN A 488 12.90 1.89 20.76
N ASN A 489 13.60 2.55 19.84
CA ASN A 489 13.09 2.86 18.50
C ASN A 489 13.67 1.88 17.47
N TRP A 490 12.79 1.31 16.65
CA TRP A 490 13.16 0.41 15.55
C TRP A 490 13.79 1.21 14.42
N LEU A 491 14.93 0.74 13.91
CA LEU A 491 15.60 1.36 12.76
C LEU A 491 15.05 0.80 11.46
N PHE A 492 14.94 1.65 10.44
CA PHE A 492 14.61 1.19 9.09
C PHE A 492 15.85 0.72 8.35
N TYR A 493 15.70 -0.17 7.35
CA TYR A 493 16.86 -0.71 6.59
C TYR A 493 17.71 0.36 5.92
N SER A 494 17.09 1.49 5.57
CA SER A 494 17.78 2.70 5.13
C SER A 494 18.73 3.28 6.17
N ASP A 495 18.41 3.12 7.45
CA ASP A 495 19.00 3.81 8.60
C ASP A 495 20.06 2.96 9.31
N LEU A 496 20.38 1.77 8.79
CA LEU A 496 21.52 1.01 9.32
C LEU A 496 22.85 1.62 9.00
N THR A 497 23.75 1.37 9.93
CA THR A 497 25.17 1.59 9.79
C THR A 497 25.79 0.47 8.95
N PHE A 498 25.95 0.69 7.65
CA PHE A 498 26.60 -0.25 6.72
C PHE A 498 28.12 -0.12 6.71
N THR A 499 28.73 -0.40 7.86
CA THR A 499 30.16 -0.25 8.09
C THR A 499 30.72 -1.47 8.85
N SER A 500 32.04 -1.62 8.84
CA SER A 500 32.71 -2.72 9.55
C SER A 500 32.71 -2.55 11.07
N ASP A 501 32.41 -1.35 11.59
CA ASP A 501 32.31 -1.05 13.02
C ASP A 501 30.91 -1.30 13.62
N ALA A 502 29.91 -1.62 12.79
CA ALA A 502 28.54 -1.91 13.23
C ALA A 502 28.46 -3.02 14.31
N PRO A 503 27.42 -3.03 15.17
CA PRO A 503 27.34 -3.97 16.31
C PRO A 503 27.53 -5.44 15.94
N LYS A 504 28.04 -6.26 16.87
CA LYS A 504 28.25 -7.68 16.59
C LYS A 504 26.91 -8.35 16.22
N GLY A 505 26.90 -9.16 15.16
CA GLY A 505 25.67 -9.78 14.62
C GLY A 505 24.77 -8.85 13.80
N HIS A 506 25.19 -7.61 13.50
CA HIS A 506 24.38 -6.66 12.74
C HIS A 506 23.99 -7.15 11.34
N PHE A 507 24.85 -7.97 10.72
CA PHE A 507 24.62 -8.57 9.41
C PHE A 507 24.71 -10.10 9.46
N PRO A 508 23.99 -10.81 8.57
CA PRO A 508 23.07 -10.25 7.56
C PRO A 508 21.72 -9.79 8.16
N ALA A 509 21.20 -8.65 7.70
CA ALA A 509 19.96 -8.02 8.18
C ALA A 509 18.77 -8.24 7.23
N ALA A 510 19.00 -8.44 5.93
CA ALA A 510 17.95 -8.65 4.94
C ALA A 510 17.40 -10.10 4.87
N GLY A 511 17.88 -11.02 5.71
CA GLY A 511 17.40 -12.40 5.73
C GLY A 511 15.99 -12.53 6.30
N VAL A 512 15.04 -13.00 5.49
CA VAL A 512 13.72 -13.56 5.88
C VAL A 512 12.60 -12.57 6.25
N ILE A 513 12.10 -11.88 5.23
CA ILE A 513 10.82 -11.15 5.27
C ILE A 513 9.67 -12.10 4.87
N HIS A 514 8.47 -11.87 5.44
CA HIS A 514 7.09 -12.32 5.11
C HIS A 514 6.47 -13.63 5.68
N LEU A 515 6.08 -13.61 6.96
CA LEU A 515 4.75 -14.09 7.40
C LEU A 515 3.96 -12.83 7.78
N LEU A 516 3.24 -12.12 6.92
CA LEU A 516 1.99 -12.47 6.26
C LEU A 516 1.72 -11.35 5.22
N THR A 517 1.51 -11.70 3.95
CA THR A 517 0.97 -10.86 2.85
C THR A 517 1.58 -9.47 2.54
N GLN A 518 2.35 -9.41 1.44
CA GLN A 518 2.66 -8.29 0.50
C GLN A 518 3.19 -6.90 1.01
N TRP A 519 4.53 -6.75 1.00
CA TRP A 519 5.44 -5.68 0.46
C TRP A 519 5.01 -4.19 0.59
N ARG A 520 5.80 -3.16 1.01
CA ARG A 520 7.19 -3.00 1.53
C ARG A 520 7.36 -1.57 2.13
N GLY A 521 7.72 -1.47 3.42
CA GLY A 521 8.35 -0.32 4.09
C GLY A 521 9.09 -0.78 5.36
N TRP A 522 10.40 -0.57 5.43
CA TRP A 522 11.35 -1.56 6.00
C TRP A 522 11.75 -1.35 7.46
N ALA A 523 11.00 -1.84 8.46
CA ALA A 523 11.57 -1.98 9.81
C ALA A 523 12.60 -3.14 9.82
N ILE A 524 13.78 -2.88 10.33
CA ILE A 524 14.80 -3.92 10.52
C ILE A 524 14.52 -4.66 11.80
N GLY A 525 14.80 -5.95 11.75
CA GLY A 525 14.19 -6.94 12.61
C GLY A 525 13.12 -7.75 11.88
N SER A 526 13.09 -7.73 10.54
CA SER A 526 12.22 -8.60 9.77
C SER A 526 12.94 -9.88 9.34
N PHE A 527 13.40 -10.74 10.25
CA PHE A 527 12.65 -11.86 10.87
C PHE A 527 11.46 -11.53 11.81
N SER A 528 10.49 -10.66 11.45
CA SER A 528 9.64 -9.93 12.43
C SER A 528 8.43 -10.72 12.94
N CYS A 529 8.67 -11.96 13.32
CA CYS A 529 8.08 -12.56 14.50
C CYS A 529 9.19 -13.39 15.14
N VAL A 530 9.23 -13.47 16.46
CA VAL A 530 10.11 -14.39 17.23
C VAL A 530 10.21 -15.77 16.55
N VAL A 531 9.09 -16.23 15.98
CA VAL A 531 8.91 -17.49 15.26
C VAL A 531 9.80 -17.62 14.01
N GLY A 532 10.02 -16.57 13.22
CA GLY A 532 10.82 -16.62 12.00
C GLY A 532 12.32 -16.77 12.28
N PHE A 533 12.85 -15.96 13.21
CA PHE A 533 14.23 -16.08 13.64
C PHE A 533 14.47 -17.36 14.43
N SER A 534 13.53 -17.73 15.30
CA SER A 534 13.54 -19.03 15.99
C SER A 534 13.58 -20.21 15.01
N ALA A 535 12.82 -20.16 13.91
CA ALA A 535 12.86 -21.19 12.88
C ALA A 535 14.23 -21.26 12.17
N LEU A 536 14.87 -20.13 11.87
CA LEU A 536 16.21 -20.14 11.29
C LEU A 536 17.27 -20.60 12.28
N ALA A 537 17.23 -20.11 13.51
CA ALA A 537 18.16 -20.53 14.57
C ALA A 537 18.06 -22.04 14.82
N SER A 538 16.83 -22.58 14.88
CA SER A 538 16.57 -24.01 14.97
C SER A 538 17.05 -24.76 13.73
N LYS A 539 16.83 -24.22 12.52
CA LYS A 539 17.34 -24.82 11.29
C LYS A 539 18.87 -24.91 11.31
N MET A 540 19.56 -23.87 11.77
CA MET A 540 21.01 -23.90 11.88
C MET A 540 21.50 -24.91 12.91
N GLU A 541 20.80 -25.08 14.02
CA GLU A 541 21.09 -26.17 14.99
C GLU A 541 20.99 -27.56 14.36
N THR A 542 20.14 -27.76 13.36
CA THR A 542 20.09 -29.02 12.60
C THR A 542 21.13 -29.14 11.47
N CYS A 543 21.82 -28.04 11.15
CA CYS A 543 22.85 -27.97 10.11
C CYS A 543 24.28 -28.01 10.69
N ASP A 544 24.43 -27.64 11.96
CA ASP A 544 25.61 -27.89 12.80
C ASP A 544 25.78 -29.40 13.08
#